data_AF-A0A376TXZ4-F1
#
_entry.id   AF-A0A376TXZ4-F1
#
_cell.length_a   1.000
_cell.length_b   1.000
_cell.length_c   1.000
_cell.angle_alpha   90.00
_cell.angle_beta   90.00
_cell.angle_gamma   90.00
#
_symmetry.space_group_name_H-M   'P 1'
#
loop_
_entity.id
_entity.type
_entity.pdbx_description
1 polymer ?
#
loop_
_entity_poly.entity_id
_entity_poly.type
_entity_poly.pdbx_seq_one_letter_code
_entity_poly.pdbx_strand_id
1 'polypeptide(L)'
;MKHANLMINAGATIIDVGGESTRPGAAEVSVEEELQRVIPVVEAIAQRFEVWISVDTSKPEVIRESAKVGAHIINDIRSLSEPGALEAAAETGLPVLSDAYAGKSKNHAGSSEV
;
A
#
# COMPACT_ATOMS: atom_id res chain seq x y z
N MET A 1 5.31 -5.54 -15.76
CA MET A 1 6.30 -4.79 -16.58
C MET A 1 5.75 -4.06 -17.79
N LYS A 2 5.07 -4.71 -18.77
CA LYS A 2 4.54 -3.99 -19.95
C LYS A 2 3.67 -2.78 -19.59
N HIS A 3 2.79 -2.96 -18.60
CA HIS A 3 1.90 -1.89 -18.13
C HIS A 3 2.67 -0.71 -17.51
N ALA A 4 3.63 -0.96 -16.62
CA ALA A 4 4.48 0.08 -16.03
C ALA A 4 5.20 0.90 -17.11
N ASN A 5 5.82 0.24 -18.10
CA ASN A 5 6.49 0.93 -19.20
C ASN A 5 5.54 1.82 -20.03
N LEU A 6 4.30 1.38 -20.27
CA LEU A 6 3.31 2.19 -20.96
C LEU A 6 2.91 3.42 -20.14
N MET A 7 2.72 3.28 -18.82
CA MET A 7 2.41 4.41 -17.93
C MET A 7 3.55 5.43 -17.90
N ILE A 8 4.80 4.95 -17.77
CA ILE A 8 5.99 5.81 -17.77
C ILE A 8 6.12 6.57 -19.10
N ASN A 9 5.95 5.89 -20.23
CA ASN A 9 5.98 6.53 -21.55
C ASN A 9 4.83 7.52 -21.77
N ALA A 10 3.73 7.39 -21.03
CA ALA A 10 2.63 8.34 -21.02
C ALA A 10 2.87 9.53 -20.07
N GLY A 11 4.00 9.56 -19.36
CA GLY A 11 4.39 10.66 -18.47
C GLY A 11 4.14 10.41 -16.98
N ALA A 12 3.80 9.18 -16.57
CA ALA A 12 3.71 8.86 -15.14
C ALA A 12 5.08 8.97 -14.46
N THR A 13 5.17 9.80 -13.43
CA THR A 13 6.37 9.99 -12.61
C THR A 13 6.36 9.19 -11.31
N ILE A 14 5.19 8.62 -10.95
CA ILE A 14 5.00 7.71 -9.83
C ILE A 14 4.21 6.50 -10.32
N ILE A 15 4.65 5.29 -9.97
CA ILE A 15 3.91 4.05 -10.17
C ILE A 15 3.48 3.51 -8.80
N ASP A 16 2.18 3.29 -8.62
CA ASP A 16 1.61 2.71 -7.42
C ASP A 16 1.41 1.21 -7.61
N VAL A 17 1.94 0.41 -6.68
CA VAL A 17 1.96 -1.06 -6.76
C VAL A 17 1.23 -1.64 -5.54
N GLY A 18 0.08 -2.27 -5.78
CA GLY A 18 -0.69 -2.97 -4.75
C GLY A 18 -0.84 -4.46 -5.05
N GLY A 19 -0.75 -5.29 -4.01
CA GLY A 19 -0.94 -6.75 -4.09
C GLY A 19 -2.29 -7.23 -3.54
N GLU A 20 -3.01 -6.35 -2.85
CA GLU A 20 -4.33 -6.55 -2.26
C GLU A 20 -5.37 -5.65 -2.96
N SER A 21 -6.54 -6.20 -3.27
CA SER A 21 -7.63 -5.42 -3.84
C SER A 21 -8.35 -4.66 -2.74
N THR A 22 -8.41 -3.34 -2.86
CA THR A 22 -9.13 -2.44 -1.93
C THR A 22 -10.62 -2.26 -2.30
N ARG A 23 -11.11 -2.97 -3.33
CA ARG A 23 -12.52 -2.90 -3.78
C ARG A 23 -13.48 -3.52 -2.75
N PRO A 24 -14.72 -3.00 -2.63
CA PRO A 24 -15.72 -3.57 -1.74
C PRO A 24 -15.98 -5.06 -2.03
N GLY A 25 -15.89 -5.90 -0.98
CA GLY A 25 -16.13 -7.34 -1.07
C GLY A 25 -14.95 -8.17 -1.57
N ALA A 26 -13.78 -7.57 -1.78
CA ALA A 26 -12.56 -8.33 -2.03
C ALA A 26 -12.17 -9.18 -0.81
N ALA A 27 -11.67 -10.39 -1.06
CA ALA A 27 -11.08 -11.21 -0.01
C ALA A 27 -9.73 -10.62 0.42
N GLU A 28 -9.45 -10.70 1.72
CA GLU A 28 -8.12 -10.40 2.25
C GLU A 28 -7.08 -11.36 1.66
N VAL A 29 -5.89 -10.82 1.42
CA VAL A 29 -4.76 -11.58 0.90
C VAL A 29 -3.80 -11.87 2.04
N SER A 30 -3.22 -13.08 2.09
CA SER A 30 -2.20 -13.39 3.10
C SER A 30 -0.94 -12.53 2.91
N VAL A 31 -0.17 -12.30 3.98
CA VAL A 31 1.11 -11.58 3.92
C VAL A 31 2.04 -12.20 2.87
N GLU A 32 2.19 -13.52 2.87
CA GLU A 32 3.05 -14.26 1.95
C GLU A 32 2.63 -14.06 0.48
N GLU A 33 1.33 -14.15 0.21
CA GLU A 33 0.80 -13.97 -1.14
C GLU A 33 0.94 -12.53 -1.63
N GLU A 34 0.78 -11.54 -0.75
CA GLU A 34 1.01 -10.14 -1.09
C GLU A 34 2.50 -9.86 -1.37
N LEU A 35 3.41 -10.40 -0.54
CA LEU A 35 4.86 -10.33 -0.77
C LEU A 35 5.24 -10.90 -2.14
N GLN A 36 4.74 -12.09 -2.47
CA GLN A 36 5.02 -12.75 -3.76
C GLN A 36 4.51 -11.96 -4.97
N ARG A 37 3.47 -11.14 -4.79
CA ARG A 37 2.91 -10.28 -5.85
C ARG A 37 3.66 -8.96 -5.97
N VAL A 38 3.98 -8.32 -4.85
CA VAL A 38 4.47 -6.94 -4.79
C VAL A 38 5.99 -6.87 -4.99
N ILE A 39 6.76 -7.64 -4.22
CA ILE A 39 8.21 -7.49 -4.14
C ILE A 39 8.90 -7.66 -5.51
N PRO A 40 8.59 -8.70 -6.31
CA PRO A 40 9.22 -8.85 -7.63
C PRO A 40 8.87 -7.72 -8.60
N VAL A 41 7.70 -7.09 -8.43
CA VAL A 41 7.26 -5.97 -9.28
C VAL A 41 7.98 -4.68 -8.91
N VAL A 42 8.05 -4.37 -7.61
CA VAL A 42 8.78 -3.19 -7.10
C VAL A 42 10.25 -3.28 -7.49
N GLU A 43 10.90 -4.41 -7.21
CA GLU A 43 12.30 -4.63 -7.55
C GLU A 43 12.56 -4.47 -9.05
N ALA A 44 11.72 -5.09 -9.89
CA ALA A 44 11.88 -5.01 -11.34
C ALA A 44 11.66 -3.59 -11.89
N ILE A 45 10.80 -2.78 -11.28
CA ILE A 45 10.60 -1.38 -11.68
C ILE A 45 11.81 -0.55 -11.25
N ALA A 46 12.25 -0.68 -10.00
CA ALA A 46 13.39 0.05 -9.43
C ALA A 46 14.69 -0.19 -10.21
N GLN A 47 14.91 -1.42 -10.70
CA GLN A 47 16.10 -1.76 -11.49
C GLN A 47 16.09 -1.25 -12.94
N ARG A 48 14.92 -0.88 -13.48
CA ARG A 48 14.75 -0.65 -14.93
C ARG A 48 14.34 0.76 -15.30
N PHE A 49 13.78 1.52 -14.36
CA PHE A 49 13.19 2.82 -14.64
C PHE A 49 13.54 3.83 -13.55
N GLU A 50 13.82 5.06 -13.97
CA GLU A 50 13.98 6.21 -13.07
C GLU A 50 12.60 6.82 -12.79
N VAL A 51 11.79 6.13 -11.99
CA VAL A 51 10.44 6.55 -11.59
C VAL A 51 10.25 6.33 -10.10
N TRP A 52 9.47 7.18 -9.44
CA TRP A 52 9.09 6.93 -8.06
C TRP A 52 8.13 5.74 -7.97
N ILE A 53 8.24 4.98 -6.89
CA ILE A 53 7.43 3.79 -6.64
C ILE A 53 6.73 3.97 -5.31
N SER A 54 5.40 3.97 -5.34
CA SER A 54 4.56 3.89 -4.17
C SER A 54 4.12 2.44 -3.98
N VAL A 55 4.12 1.95 -2.74
CA VAL A 55 3.54 0.64 -2.41
C VAL A 55 2.21 0.83 -1.70
N ASP A 56 1.13 0.31 -2.30
CA ASP A 56 -0.22 0.30 -1.71
C ASP A 56 -0.38 -0.95 -0.84
N THR A 57 -0.12 -0.80 0.47
CA THR A 57 -0.21 -1.89 1.45
C THR A 57 -0.41 -1.37 2.87
N SER A 58 -1.06 -2.19 3.70
CA SER A 58 -1.15 -1.96 5.15
C SER A 58 -0.34 -2.96 5.98
N LYS A 59 0.35 -3.90 5.32
CA LYS A 59 1.00 -5.03 6.01
C LYS A 59 2.45 -4.66 6.39
N PRO A 60 2.85 -4.75 7.67
CA PRO A 60 4.17 -4.33 8.14
C PRO A 60 5.33 -5.00 7.40
N GLU A 61 5.20 -6.30 7.09
CA GLU A 61 6.21 -7.07 6.37
C GLU A 61 6.36 -6.58 4.92
N VAL A 62 5.24 -6.30 4.24
CA VAL A 62 5.25 -5.79 2.87
C VAL A 62 5.86 -4.39 2.82
N ILE A 63 5.58 -3.54 3.82
CA ILE A 63 6.22 -2.21 3.97
C ILE A 63 7.75 -2.37 4.02
N ARG A 64 8.25 -3.21 4.95
CA ARG A 64 9.70 -3.38 5.15
C ARG A 64 10.39 -3.94 3.92
N GLU A 65 9.83 -5.01 3.34
CA GLU A 65 10.46 -5.64 2.17
C GLU A 65 10.40 -4.73 0.94
N SER A 66 9.31 -3.97 0.74
CA SER A 66 9.20 -3.04 -0.40
C SER A 66 10.24 -1.93 -0.32
N ALA A 67 10.50 -1.39 0.88
CA ALA A 67 11.55 -0.40 1.09
C ALA A 67 12.94 -0.94 0.72
N LYS A 68 13.25 -2.20 1.10
CA LYS A 68 14.53 -2.84 0.79
C LYS A 68 14.79 -2.99 -0.71
N VAL A 69 13.73 -3.22 -1.50
CA VAL A 69 13.84 -3.44 -2.95
C VAL A 69 13.62 -2.19 -3.80
N GLY A 70 13.46 -1.02 -3.18
CA GLY A 70 13.46 0.27 -3.88
C GLY A 70 12.12 1.00 -3.95
N ALA A 71 11.17 0.73 -3.05
CA ALA A 71 10.03 1.61 -2.87
C ALA A 71 10.45 2.99 -2.33
N HIS A 72 9.68 4.02 -2.70
CA HIS A 72 9.95 5.42 -2.37
C HIS A 72 8.86 6.03 -1.49
N ILE A 73 7.64 5.51 -1.54
CA ILE A 73 6.48 5.99 -0.76
C ILE A 73 5.74 4.77 -0.20
N ILE A 74 5.27 4.87 1.04
CA ILE A 74 4.27 3.97 1.61
C ILE A 74 2.90 4.61 1.41
N ASN A 75 2.00 3.97 0.68
CA ASN A 75 0.62 4.38 0.52
C ASN A 75 -0.27 3.40 1.30
N ASP A 76 -0.74 3.82 2.47
CA ASP A 76 -1.59 2.97 3.30
C ASP A 76 -2.97 3.61 3.50
N ILE A 77 -3.96 3.07 2.79
CA ILE A 77 -5.36 3.49 2.92
C ILE A 77 -5.94 3.26 4.33
N ARG A 78 -5.33 2.36 5.12
CA ARG A 78 -5.70 2.07 6.52
C ARG A 78 -4.93 2.97 7.50
N SER A 79 -4.15 3.94 7.02
CA SER A 79 -3.44 4.93 7.84
C SER A 79 -2.51 4.31 8.89
N LEU A 80 -1.80 3.24 8.55
CA LEU A 80 -0.88 2.51 9.43
C LEU A 80 -1.56 1.95 10.70
N SER A 81 -2.85 1.63 10.62
CA SER A 81 -3.62 1.13 11.77
C SER A 81 -3.36 -0.34 12.10
N GLU A 82 -2.80 -1.10 11.16
CA GLU A 82 -2.45 -2.51 11.40
C GLU A 82 -1.35 -2.63 12.46
N PRO A 83 -1.41 -3.63 13.36
CA PRO A 83 -0.38 -3.82 14.39
C PRO A 83 1.02 -3.92 13.76
N GLY A 84 1.93 -3.03 14.17
CA GLY A 84 3.31 -3.01 13.67
C GLY A 84 3.54 -2.17 12.40
N ALA A 85 2.50 -1.63 11.77
CA ALA A 85 2.63 -0.90 10.51
C ALA A 85 3.28 0.47 10.72
N LEU A 86 2.96 1.15 11.81
CA LEU A 86 3.57 2.43 12.18
C LEU A 86 5.07 2.28 12.45
N GLU A 87 5.45 1.25 13.21
CA GLU A 87 6.85 0.92 13.51
C GLU A 87 7.60 0.55 12.22
N ALA A 88 7.00 -0.29 11.38
CA ALA A 88 7.56 -0.65 10.08
C ALA A 88 7.81 0.59 9.21
N ALA A 89 6.83 1.47 9.07
CA ALA A 89 6.96 2.69 8.29
C ALA A 89 8.09 3.58 8.83
N ALA A 90 8.14 3.78 10.15
CA ALA A 90 9.19 4.56 10.81
C ALA A 90 10.59 3.98 10.57
N GLU A 91 10.75 2.66 10.60
CA GLU A 91 12.02 1.97 10.32
C GLU A 91 12.52 2.23 8.89
N THR A 92 11.61 2.36 7.91
CA THR A 92 12.01 2.61 6.51
C THR A 92 12.50 4.04 6.27
N GLY A 93 12.04 5.01 7.06
CA GLY A 93 12.27 6.43 6.82
C GLY A 93 11.59 6.98 5.55
N LEU A 94 10.70 6.21 4.91
CA LEU A 94 10.00 6.62 3.70
C LEU A 94 8.84 7.58 4.02
N PRO A 95 8.52 8.53 3.13
CA PRO A 95 7.27 9.27 3.18
C PRO A 95 6.05 8.34 3.21
N VAL A 96 5.04 8.73 3.98
CA VAL A 96 3.77 8.01 4.10
C VAL A 96 2.64 8.86 3.52
N LEU A 97 1.85 8.28 2.63
CA LEU A 97 0.54 8.77 2.23
C LEU A 97 -0.51 7.99 3.02
N SER A 98 -1.31 8.72 3.79
CA SER A 98 -2.44 8.18 4.54
C SER A 98 -3.69 8.98 4.17
N ASP A 99 -4.77 8.30 3.81
CA ASP A 99 -6.06 8.98 3.70
C ASP A 99 -6.48 9.49 5.08
N ALA A 100 -6.99 10.72 5.16
CA ALA A 100 -7.58 11.21 6.41
C ALA A 100 -8.83 10.35 6.71
N TYR A 101 -8.66 9.32 7.55
CA TYR A 101 -9.75 8.44 7.94
C TYR A 101 -10.84 9.28 8.63
N ALA A 102 -11.87 9.65 7.87
CA ALA A 102 -13.11 10.17 8.44
C ALA A 102 -13.70 9.01 9.24
N GLY A 103 -13.44 8.99 10.55
CA GLY A 103 -13.83 7.93 11.45
C GLY A 103 -15.25 7.43 11.15
N LYS A 104 -15.45 6.11 11.13
CA LYS A 104 -16.81 5.55 11.06
C LYS A 104 -17.63 6.20 12.17
N SER A 105 -18.58 7.07 11.81
CA SER A 105 -19.55 7.58 12.77
C SER A 105 -20.42 6.40 13.21
N LYS A 106 -20.14 5.86 14.40
CA LYS A 106 -21.10 4.99 15.08
C LYS A 106 -22.14 5.86 15.81
N ASN A 107 -22.95 6.58 15.04
CA ASN A 107 -24.25 7.10 15.46
C ASN A 107 -25.23 6.60 14.40
N HIS A 108 -26.25 5.78 14.70
CA HIS A 108 -27.35 6.12 15.60
C HIS A 108 -27.87 4.92 16.38
N ALA A 109 -28.22 5.22 17.63
CA ALA A 109 -29.08 4.43 18.49
C ALA A 109 -30.41 4.07 17.80
N GLY A 110 -30.78 2.80 17.85
CA GLY A 110 -32.17 2.36 17.87
C GLY A 110 -32.47 1.92 19.28
N SER A 111 -33.00 2.85 20.08
CA SER A 111 -33.49 2.62 21.42
C SER A 111 -34.57 1.53 21.44
N SER A 112 -34.44 0.63 22.40
CA SER A 112 -35.54 -0.14 22.96
C SER A 112 -36.66 0.81 23.40
N GLU A 113 -37.86 0.66 22.84
CA GLU A 113 -39.10 0.98 23.52
C GLU A 113 -40.09 -0.17 23.34
N VAL A 114 -40.48 -0.69 24.50
CA VAL A 114 -41.77 -1.29 24.91
C VAL A 114 -42.85 -1.51 23.86
#